data_AF-A0A9D8WL96-F1
#
_entry.id   AF-A0A9D8WL96-F1
#
_cell.length_a   1.000
_cell.length_b   1.000
_cell.length_c   1.000
_cell.angle_alpha   90.00
_cell.angle_beta   90.00
_cell.angle_gamma   90.00
#
_symmetry.space_group_name_H-M   'P 1'
#
loop_
_entity.id
_entity.type
_entity.pdbx_description
1 polymer ?
#
loop_
_entity_poly.entity_id
_entity_poly.type
_entity_poly.pdbx_seq_one_letter_code
_entity_poly.pdbx_strand_id
1 'polypeptide(L)'
;MSDDDFFIGWAKTPQIDRRFMMAAGLSVITGTTAVGIGVAARQRPVGPGTWNMGDVREWRGIATSEPYGMLRTLDLDGTERTALLGCQGKCGVSAKIGALAGKPVVVKGSLIQRGPHAMIAVIDGMDWIREDPTGNVTGLAFPEPEVLMDVTLNGEILDTKCWFGAMRPAQGKTHKSCASLCIRGGIPPAFFVRDRKDQTALMIMTSGGYGHNKDLLPYVADPVSITGKVQRLGDILLLDAPVSAITRL
;
A
#
# COMPACT_ATOMS: atom_id res chain seq x y z
N MET A 1 -11.42 -71.49 -3.24
CA MET A 1 -10.99 -70.43 -2.31
C MET A 1 -9.90 -69.69 -3.04
N SER A 2 -10.14 -68.45 -3.45
CA SER A 2 -9.08 -67.60 -3.97
C SER A 2 -8.06 -67.41 -2.85
N ASP A 3 -6.77 -67.53 -3.17
CA ASP A 3 -5.72 -67.05 -2.27
C ASP A 3 -6.02 -65.57 -2.00
N ASP A 4 -6.49 -65.26 -0.79
CA ASP A 4 -6.76 -63.89 -0.39
C ASP A 4 -5.42 -63.16 -0.29
N ASP A 5 -5.11 -62.45 -1.37
CA ASP A 5 -3.96 -61.57 -1.57
C ASP A 5 -3.97 -60.46 -0.51
N PHE A 6 -3.51 -60.79 0.70
CA PHE A 6 -3.49 -59.90 1.86
C PHE A 6 -2.10 -59.26 2.02
N PHE A 7 -2.06 -57.93 2.16
CA PHE A 7 -0.82 -57.21 2.35
C PHE A 7 -0.17 -57.51 3.72
N ILE A 8 1.03 -58.11 3.71
CA ILE A 8 1.79 -58.49 4.92
C ILE A 8 3.08 -57.69 5.14
N GLY A 9 3.29 -56.57 4.42
CA GLY A 9 4.36 -55.59 4.71
C GLY A 9 5.79 -55.95 4.30
N TRP A 10 6.19 -57.23 4.28
CA TRP A 10 7.54 -57.67 3.91
C TRP A 10 7.60 -58.47 2.59
N ALA A 11 6.47 -58.96 2.10
CA ALA A 11 6.35 -59.64 0.81
C ALA A 11 6.01 -58.64 -0.31
N LYS A 12 6.07 -59.11 -1.57
CA LYS A 12 5.69 -58.31 -2.74
C LYS A 12 4.22 -57.88 -2.61
N THR A 13 3.96 -56.58 -2.75
CA THR A 13 2.61 -56.01 -2.66
C THR A 13 1.66 -56.68 -3.67
N PRO A 14 0.50 -57.16 -3.23
CA PRO A 14 -0.53 -57.68 -4.13
C PRO A 14 -0.92 -56.68 -5.21
N GLN A 15 -1.33 -57.17 -6.39
CA GLN A 15 -1.63 -56.29 -7.52
C GLN A 15 -2.82 -55.36 -7.24
N ILE A 16 -3.81 -55.83 -6.47
CA ILE A 16 -5.00 -55.07 -6.11
C ILE A 16 -4.64 -53.87 -5.22
N ASP A 17 -3.84 -54.11 -4.17
CA ASP A 17 -3.37 -53.06 -3.26
C ASP A 17 -2.49 -52.05 -3.99
N ARG A 18 -1.61 -52.52 -4.88
CA ARG A 18 -0.77 -51.64 -5.69
C ARG A 18 -1.60 -50.74 -6.60
N ARG A 19 -2.62 -51.29 -7.28
CA ARG A 19 -3.54 -50.52 -8.13
C ARG A 19 -4.34 -49.53 -7.31
N PHE A 20 -4.86 -49.94 -6.15
CA PHE A 20 -5.58 -49.07 -5.24
C PHE A 20 -4.68 -47.93 -4.74
N MET A 21 -3.48 -48.22 -4.23
CA MET A 21 -2.53 -47.21 -3.75
C MET A 21 -2.14 -46.23 -4.85
N MET A 22 -1.87 -46.70 -6.07
CA MET A 22 -1.56 -45.83 -7.20
C MET A 22 -2.76 -44.97 -7.59
N ALA A 23 -3.96 -45.54 -7.67
CA ALA A 23 -5.18 -44.80 -8.01
C ALA A 23 -5.52 -43.76 -6.92
N ALA A 24 -5.46 -44.15 -5.64
CA ALA A 24 -5.70 -43.27 -4.51
C ALA A 24 -4.66 -42.15 -4.44
N GLY A 25 -3.37 -42.49 -4.58
CA GLY A 25 -2.28 -41.50 -4.59
C GLY A 25 -2.43 -40.50 -5.74
N LEU A 26 -2.67 -40.98 -6.96
CA LEU A 26 -2.90 -40.13 -8.12
C LEU A 26 -4.17 -39.27 -7.95
N SER A 27 -5.23 -39.82 -7.35
CA SER A 27 -6.47 -39.09 -7.07
C SER A 27 -6.24 -37.97 -6.05
N VAL A 28 -5.46 -38.21 -4.99
CA VAL A 28 -5.10 -37.18 -4.01
C VAL A 28 -4.24 -36.08 -4.65
N ILE A 29 -3.23 -36.43 -5.45
CA ILE A 29 -2.38 -35.45 -6.15
C ILE A 29 -3.21 -34.62 -7.13
N THR A 30 -4.07 -35.26 -7.91
CA THR A 30 -4.92 -34.57 -8.89
C THR A 30 -5.94 -33.69 -8.19
N GLY A 31 -6.58 -34.19 -7.14
CA GLY A 31 -7.57 -33.45 -6.35
C GLY A 31 -6.96 -32.23 -5.66
N THR A 32 -5.82 -32.39 -5.00
CA THR A 32 -5.11 -31.27 -4.34
C THR A 32 -4.61 -30.24 -5.34
N THR A 33 -4.12 -30.67 -6.49
CA THR A 33 -3.71 -29.79 -7.59
C THR A 33 -4.90 -29.01 -8.15
N ALA A 34 -6.03 -29.67 -8.39
CA ALA A 34 -7.25 -29.03 -8.86
C ALA A 34 -7.79 -28.00 -7.86
N VAL A 35 -7.77 -28.32 -6.55
CA VAL A 35 -8.11 -27.36 -5.49
C VAL A 35 -7.14 -26.19 -5.47
N GLY A 36 -5.83 -26.46 -5.56
CA GLY A 36 -4.79 -25.42 -5.60
C GLY A 36 -4.97 -24.45 -6.78
N ILE A 37 -5.19 -24.98 -7.98
CA ILE A 37 -5.52 -24.19 -9.18
C ILE A 37 -6.82 -23.40 -8.96
N GLY A 38 -7.86 -24.03 -8.41
CA GLY A 38 -9.13 -23.38 -8.13
C GLY A 38 -9.04 -22.25 -7.10
N VAL A 39 -8.15 -22.36 -6.11
CA VAL A 39 -7.85 -21.28 -5.16
C VAL A 39 -7.05 -20.18 -5.86
N ALA A 40 -5.96 -20.52 -6.55
CA ALA A 40 -5.10 -19.56 -7.24
C ALA A 40 -5.86 -18.74 -8.30
N ALA A 41 -6.71 -19.39 -9.10
CA ALA A 41 -7.54 -18.72 -10.10
C ALA A 41 -8.59 -17.77 -9.50
N ARG A 42 -8.95 -17.96 -8.22
CA ARG A 42 -9.87 -17.07 -7.49
C ARG A 42 -9.14 -16.02 -6.65
N GLN A 43 -7.81 -16.11 -6.51
CA GLN A 43 -7.04 -15.08 -5.84
C GLN A 43 -6.99 -13.83 -6.74
N ARG A 44 -7.27 -12.67 -6.13
CA ARG A 44 -7.23 -11.40 -6.85
C ARG A 44 -5.79 -10.97 -7.09
N PRO A 45 -5.48 -10.37 -8.26
CA PRO A 45 -4.20 -9.73 -8.47
C PRO A 45 -3.95 -8.66 -7.40
N VAL A 46 -2.76 -8.69 -6.81
CA VAL A 46 -2.32 -7.76 -5.74
C VAL A 46 -2.02 -6.33 -6.23
N GLY A 47 -2.12 -6.10 -7.55
CA GLY A 47 -1.84 -4.84 -8.23
C GLY A 47 -0.38 -4.69 -8.69
N PRO A 48 -0.09 -3.79 -9.64
CA PRO A 48 1.22 -3.65 -10.27
C PRO A 48 2.22 -2.80 -9.45
N GLY A 49 1.96 -2.56 -8.16
CA GLY A 49 2.84 -1.74 -7.32
C GLY A 49 4.24 -2.33 -7.21
N THR A 50 5.26 -1.48 -7.33
CA THR A 50 6.67 -1.87 -7.31
C THR A 50 7.48 -1.01 -6.35
N TRP A 51 8.59 -1.60 -5.88
CA TRP A 51 9.61 -0.90 -5.12
C TRP A 51 10.97 -1.48 -5.47
N ASN A 52 11.86 -0.65 -6.02
CA ASN A 52 13.25 -1.00 -6.19
C ASN A 52 14.08 -0.36 -5.07
N MET A 53 14.23 -1.07 -3.95
CA MET A 53 14.90 -0.55 -2.75
C MET A 53 16.34 -0.08 -3.02
N GLY A 54 17.05 -0.75 -3.92
CA GLY A 54 18.46 -0.47 -4.25
C GLY A 54 18.67 0.72 -5.18
N ASP A 55 17.63 1.20 -5.86
CA ASP A 55 17.69 2.34 -6.78
C ASP A 55 17.47 3.66 -6.02
N VAL A 56 18.44 3.98 -5.17
CA VAL A 56 18.45 5.22 -4.38
C VAL A 56 18.86 6.38 -5.27
N ARG A 57 18.04 7.45 -5.27
CA ARG A 57 18.24 8.65 -6.08
C ARG A 57 18.14 9.92 -5.24
N GLU A 58 18.66 11.01 -5.78
CA GLU A 58 18.42 12.36 -5.27
C GLU A 58 17.24 12.99 -6.03
N TRP A 59 16.21 13.37 -5.27
CA TRP A 59 14.99 14.00 -5.74
C TRP A 59 15.01 15.47 -5.35
N ARG A 60 14.90 16.36 -6.32
CA ARG A 60 14.86 17.82 -6.08
C ARG A 60 13.42 18.30 -6.10
N GLY A 61 13.05 19.18 -5.18
CA GLY A 61 11.68 19.67 -5.11
C GLY A 61 11.43 20.62 -3.94
N ILE A 62 10.15 20.90 -3.71
CA ILE A 62 9.67 21.61 -2.53
C ILE A 62 9.08 20.57 -1.57
N ALA A 63 9.45 20.61 -0.30
CA ALA A 63 8.90 19.72 0.71
C ALA A 63 7.83 20.41 1.58
N THR A 64 6.85 19.65 2.04
CA THR A 64 5.88 20.06 3.07
C THR A 64 5.75 18.97 4.13
N SER A 65 5.48 19.38 5.37
CA SER A 65 5.17 18.48 6.48
C SER A 65 3.66 18.22 6.64
N GLU A 66 2.82 19.04 5.98
CA GLU A 66 1.37 19.04 6.13
C GLU A 66 0.66 18.72 4.81
N PRO A 67 -0.45 17.95 4.83
CA PRO A 67 -0.95 17.14 5.96
C PRO A 67 -0.02 15.98 6.37
N TYR A 68 0.91 15.63 5.48
CA TYR A 68 1.93 14.61 5.67
C TYR A 68 3.23 15.05 5.02
N GLY A 69 4.33 14.37 5.36
CA GLY A 69 5.59 14.55 4.65
C GLY A 69 5.42 14.27 3.16
N MET A 70 5.59 15.29 2.33
CA MET A 70 5.47 15.19 0.87
C MET A 70 6.55 15.99 0.18
N LEU A 71 6.86 15.60 -1.06
CA LEU A 71 7.74 16.31 -1.96
C LEU A 71 7.00 16.61 -3.27
N ARG A 72 6.89 17.89 -3.63
CA ARG A 72 6.51 18.31 -4.97
C ARG A 72 7.78 18.33 -5.82
N THR A 73 7.85 17.49 -6.84
CA THR A 73 9.04 17.24 -7.66
C THR A 73 8.65 17.05 -9.13
N LEU A 74 9.63 16.80 -9.99
CA LEU A 74 9.44 16.44 -11.39
C LEU A 74 9.76 14.97 -11.59
N ASP A 75 8.97 14.29 -12.42
CA ASP A 75 9.32 12.97 -12.94
C ASP A 75 10.39 13.08 -14.05
N LEU A 76 10.91 11.95 -14.52
CA LEU A 76 11.94 11.89 -15.57
C LEU A 76 11.51 12.54 -16.88
N ASP A 77 10.20 12.56 -17.16
CA ASP A 77 9.61 13.19 -18.33
C ASP A 77 9.32 14.70 -18.15
N GLY A 78 9.65 15.26 -16.97
CA GLY A 78 9.41 16.66 -16.63
C GLY A 78 8.00 16.96 -16.11
N THR A 79 7.15 15.94 -15.93
CA THR A 79 5.81 16.14 -15.36
C THR A 79 5.89 16.40 -13.86
N GLU A 80 5.11 17.37 -13.36
CA GLU A 80 5.01 17.61 -11.92
C GLU A 80 4.33 16.45 -11.19
N ARG A 81 4.90 16.09 -10.05
CA ARG A 81 4.45 14.99 -9.19
C ARG A 81 4.46 15.40 -7.72
N THR A 82 3.46 14.95 -6.99
CA THR A 82 3.43 14.94 -5.52
C THR A 82 3.75 13.54 -5.04
N ALA A 83 4.95 13.34 -4.48
CA ALA A 83 5.33 12.10 -3.85
C ALA A 83 5.14 12.18 -2.34
N LEU A 84 4.49 11.18 -1.74
CA LEU A 84 4.53 11.00 -0.29
C LEU A 84 5.96 10.68 0.14
N LEU A 85 6.35 11.13 1.32
CA LEU A 85 7.62 10.77 1.93
C LEU A 85 7.34 9.76 3.05
N GLY A 86 8.07 8.65 3.03
CA GLY A 86 8.02 7.64 4.08
C GLY A 86 9.44 7.13 4.34
N CYS A 87 9.70 6.61 5.53
CA CYS A 87 10.96 5.92 5.76
C CYS A 87 10.86 4.44 5.42
N GLN A 88 12.01 3.81 5.18
CA GLN A 88 12.13 2.37 4.96
C GLN A 88 11.50 1.60 6.15
N GLY A 89 11.81 2.03 7.38
CA GLY A 89 11.33 1.47 8.64
C GLY A 89 10.00 2.03 9.19
N LYS A 90 9.94 2.20 10.52
CA LYS A 90 8.77 2.67 11.30
C LYS A 90 9.05 4.02 11.96
N CYS A 91 9.18 5.06 11.17
CA CYS A 91 9.64 6.40 11.57
C CYS A 91 8.86 7.51 10.84
N GLY A 92 8.61 8.61 11.57
CA GLY A 92 7.93 9.77 11.03
C GLY A 92 8.90 10.72 10.35
N VAL A 93 8.64 11.07 9.08
CA VAL A 93 9.48 12.00 8.30
C VAL A 93 9.13 13.48 8.55
N SER A 94 7.88 13.77 8.95
CA SER A 94 7.35 15.14 9.04
C SER A 94 8.15 16.06 9.98
N ALA A 95 8.65 15.53 11.11
CA ALA A 95 9.39 16.32 12.10
C ALA A 95 10.65 16.98 11.52
N LYS A 96 11.34 16.31 10.60
CA LYS A 96 12.55 16.85 9.97
C LYS A 96 12.24 17.80 8.82
N ILE A 97 11.08 17.65 8.19
CA ILE A 97 10.64 18.52 7.10
C ILE A 97 10.27 19.90 7.62
N GLY A 98 9.75 20.03 8.85
CA GLY A 98 9.24 21.31 9.37
C GLY A 98 10.20 22.50 9.19
N ALA A 99 11.50 22.33 9.45
CA ALA A 99 12.51 23.40 9.28
C ALA A 99 12.86 23.71 7.80
N LEU A 100 12.47 22.83 6.88
CA LEU A 100 12.72 22.89 5.45
C LEU A 100 11.42 23.03 4.63
N ALA A 101 10.27 23.16 5.29
CA ALA A 101 8.98 23.25 4.63
C ALA A 101 8.91 24.50 3.75
N GLY A 102 8.42 24.34 2.52
CA GLY A 102 8.35 25.39 1.52
C GLY A 102 9.69 25.76 0.87
N LYS A 103 10.82 25.18 1.32
CA LYS A 103 12.14 25.45 0.74
C LYS A 103 12.49 24.46 -0.38
N PRO A 104 13.35 24.86 -1.34
CA PRO A 104 14.06 23.93 -2.20
C PRO A 104 14.86 22.92 -1.39
N VAL A 105 14.63 21.64 -1.65
CA VAL A 105 15.34 20.55 -0.96
C VAL A 105 15.81 19.48 -1.93
N VAL A 106 16.82 18.74 -1.49
CA VAL A 106 17.22 17.46 -2.07
C VAL A 106 16.85 16.36 -1.09
N VAL A 107 16.05 15.39 -1.54
CA VAL A 107 15.65 14.19 -0.79
C VAL A 107 16.36 12.97 -1.36
N LYS A 108 16.98 12.16 -0.51
CA LYS A 108 17.62 10.89 -0.88
C LYS A 108 16.71 9.71 -0.53
N GLY A 109 16.33 8.92 -1.54
CA GLY A 109 15.47 7.75 -1.32
C GLY A 109 15.20 6.97 -2.60
N SER A 110 14.52 5.82 -2.45
CA SER A 110 14.07 4.98 -3.56
C SER A 110 12.57 5.13 -3.79
N LEU A 111 12.15 4.99 -5.05
CA LEU A 111 10.75 5.18 -5.45
C LEU A 111 9.92 3.91 -5.19
N ILE A 112 8.78 4.09 -4.54
CA ILE A 112 7.67 3.15 -4.47
C ILE A 112 6.55 3.71 -5.33
N GLN A 113 6.05 2.94 -6.29
CA GLN A 113 5.07 3.45 -7.25
C GLN A 113 4.00 2.44 -7.62
N ARG A 114 2.76 2.93 -7.72
CA ARG A 114 1.64 2.22 -8.34
C ARG A 114 0.86 3.19 -9.23
N GLY A 115 1.04 3.05 -10.54
CA GLY A 115 0.42 3.97 -11.52
C GLY A 115 0.86 5.40 -11.25
N PRO A 116 -0.07 6.37 -11.08
CA PRO A 116 0.28 7.76 -10.79
C PRO A 116 0.72 7.98 -9.32
N HIS A 117 0.43 7.04 -8.42
CA HIS A 117 0.72 7.23 -7.00
C HIS A 117 2.17 6.89 -6.68
N ALA A 118 2.84 7.80 -5.98
CA ALA A 118 4.25 7.70 -5.66
C ALA A 118 4.54 7.97 -4.18
N MET A 119 5.49 7.21 -3.64
CA MET A 119 6.17 7.51 -2.39
C MET A 119 7.67 7.41 -2.60
N ILE A 120 8.42 8.33 -2.02
CA ILE A 120 9.87 8.21 -1.91
C ILE A 120 10.17 7.65 -0.53
N ALA A 121 10.70 6.42 -0.50
CA ALA A 121 11.20 5.79 0.70
C ALA A 121 12.60 6.31 1.00
N VAL A 122 12.67 7.27 1.92
CA VAL A 122 13.90 7.98 2.27
C VAL A 122 14.92 7.03 2.88
N ILE A 123 16.21 7.27 2.64
CA ILE A 123 17.29 6.47 3.23
C ILE A 123 17.25 6.55 4.78
N ASP A 124 17.81 5.53 5.42
CA ASP A 124 17.96 5.53 6.88
C ASP A 124 18.96 6.62 7.34
N GLY A 125 18.85 7.00 8.62
CA GLY A 125 19.68 8.05 9.23
C GLY A 125 19.08 9.45 9.10
N MET A 126 19.93 10.46 9.29
CA MET A 126 19.51 11.87 9.39
C MET A 126 19.95 12.72 8.21
N ASP A 127 20.51 12.15 7.14
CA ASP A 127 21.01 12.92 5.98
C ASP A 127 20.16 12.72 4.71
N TRP A 128 18.94 12.21 4.89
CA TRP A 128 18.03 11.94 3.78
C TRP A 128 17.36 13.17 3.17
N ILE A 129 17.42 14.33 3.82
CA ILE A 129 16.91 15.61 3.31
C ILE A 129 17.85 16.73 3.71
N ARG A 130 18.10 17.65 2.79
CA ARG A 130 18.88 18.88 2.96
C ARG A 130 18.29 20.00 2.10
N GLU A 131 18.54 21.24 2.48
CA GLU A 131 18.26 22.40 1.63
C GLU A 131 19.08 22.31 0.32
N ASP A 132 18.48 22.71 -0.81
CA ASP A 132 19.17 22.83 -2.09
C ASP A 132 19.60 24.29 -2.31
N PRO A 133 20.90 24.62 -2.11
CA PRO A 133 21.38 26.00 -2.23
C PRO A 133 21.34 26.53 -3.66
N THR A 134 21.19 25.65 -4.67
CA THR A 134 21.07 26.08 -6.06
C THR A 134 19.70 26.69 -6.36
N GLY A 135 18.69 26.35 -5.55
CA GLY A 135 17.33 26.88 -5.65
C GLY A 135 16.61 26.60 -6.98
N ASN A 136 17.19 25.78 -7.87
CA ASN A 136 16.67 25.60 -9.23
C ASN A 136 15.52 24.58 -9.27
N VAL A 137 14.40 24.96 -8.66
CA VAL A 137 13.10 24.25 -8.67
C VAL A 137 12.03 25.19 -9.25
N THR A 138 12.35 25.76 -10.41
CA THR A 138 11.53 26.77 -11.09
C THR A 138 10.11 26.25 -11.33
N GLY A 139 9.10 26.98 -10.82
CA GLY A 139 7.68 26.67 -11.03
C GLY A 139 7.07 25.66 -10.06
N LEU A 140 7.87 24.95 -9.25
CA LEU A 140 7.35 24.00 -8.27
C LEU A 140 6.83 24.72 -7.03
N ALA A 141 5.56 24.52 -6.72
CA ALA A 141 4.94 24.90 -5.46
C ALA A 141 3.89 23.86 -5.09
N PHE A 142 3.59 23.74 -3.79
CA PHE A 142 2.40 23.01 -3.39
C PHE A 142 1.17 23.86 -3.71
N PRO A 143 0.19 23.32 -4.45
CA PRO A 143 -1.07 24.02 -4.66
C PRO A 143 -1.90 23.99 -3.37
N GLU A 144 -2.85 24.92 -3.27
CA GLU A 144 -3.90 24.83 -2.26
C GLU A 144 -4.84 23.65 -2.58
N PRO A 145 -5.34 22.91 -1.57
CA PRO A 145 -6.32 21.85 -1.80
C PRO A 145 -7.61 22.37 -2.47
N GLU A 146 -7.93 21.83 -3.64
CA GLU A 146 -9.17 22.13 -4.36
C GLU A 146 -10.27 21.16 -3.92
N VAL A 147 -11.37 21.67 -3.36
CA VAL A 147 -12.53 20.83 -3.01
C VAL A 147 -13.26 20.41 -4.29
N LEU A 148 -13.36 19.11 -4.53
CA LEU A 148 -14.02 18.56 -5.71
C LEU A 148 -15.50 18.24 -5.45
N MET A 149 -15.79 17.55 -4.34
CA MET A 149 -17.13 17.10 -3.99
C MET A 149 -17.25 16.57 -2.55
N ASP A 150 -18.46 16.62 -2.01
CA ASP A 150 -18.85 15.86 -0.82
C ASP A 150 -19.27 14.44 -1.22
N VAL A 151 -18.83 13.43 -0.47
CA VAL A 151 -19.10 12.01 -0.76
C VAL A 151 -19.42 11.22 0.49
N THR A 152 -20.19 10.14 0.30
CA THR A 152 -20.29 9.03 1.26
C THR A 152 -19.91 7.75 0.51
N LEU A 153 -18.82 7.10 0.94
CA LEU A 153 -18.24 5.97 0.22
C LEU A 153 -17.92 4.82 1.17
N ASN A 154 -18.04 3.60 0.64
CA ASN A 154 -17.67 2.36 1.34
C ASN A 154 -16.31 1.87 0.84
N GLY A 155 -15.44 1.47 1.77
CA GLY A 155 -14.09 1.06 1.45
C GLY A 155 -13.32 0.55 2.67
N GLU A 156 -12.00 0.65 2.60
CA GLU A 156 -11.07 0.21 3.64
C GLU A 156 -9.98 1.26 3.87
N ILE A 157 -9.60 1.49 5.12
CA ILE A 157 -8.44 2.32 5.47
C ILE A 157 -7.19 1.44 5.51
N LEU A 158 -6.15 1.84 4.78
CA LEU A 158 -4.89 1.12 4.60
C LEU A 158 -3.68 2.04 4.72
N ASP A 159 -2.47 1.46 4.74
CA ASP A 159 -1.24 2.26 4.65
C ASP A 159 -0.77 2.44 3.20
N THR A 160 -0.39 3.67 2.86
CA THR A 160 0.04 4.03 1.50
C THR A 160 1.30 3.30 1.04
N LYS A 161 2.24 3.00 1.95
CA LYS A 161 3.53 2.38 1.60
C LYS A 161 3.35 0.98 1.02
N CYS A 162 2.61 0.12 1.72
CA CYS A 162 2.33 -1.22 1.25
C CYS A 162 1.42 -1.19 0.02
N TRP A 163 0.41 -0.30 0.00
CA TRP A 163 -0.46 -0.18 -1.17
C TRP A 163 0.31 0.30 -2.40
N PHE A 164 1.31 1.18 -2.31
CA PHE A 164 2.12 1.53 -3.49
C PHE A 164 3.04 0.41 -3.97
N GLY A 165 3.40 -0.55 -3.12
CA GLY A 165 4.16 -1.72 -3.58
C GLY A 165 5.18 -2.27 -2.61
N ALA A 166 5.31 -1.72 -1.39
CA ALA A 166 6.34 -2.17 -0.47
C ALA A 166 6.16 -3.61 0.01
N MET A 167 4.91 -4.04 0.23
CA MET A 167 4.58 -5.38 0.70
C MET A 167 3.24 -5.85 0.13
N ARG A 168 3.06 -7.18 0.09
CA ARG A 168 1.83 -7.84 -0.37
C ARG A 168 1.44 -8.91 0.67
N PRO A 169 0.16 -9.03 1.07
CA PRO A 169 -0.99 -8.21 0.66
C PRO A 169 -0.98 -6.82 1.31
N ALA A 170 -1.62 -5.85 0.65
CA ALA A 170 -1.73 -4.46 1.10
C ALA A 170 -3.19 -4.04 1.42
N GLN A 171 -4.07 -5.01 1.59
CA GLN A 171 -5.52 -4.86 1.81
C GLN A 171 -6.02 -6.02 2.67
N GLY A 172 -7.17 -5.82 3.31
CA GLY A 172 -7.86 -6.83 4.10
C GLY A 172 -7.23 -7.11 5.47
N LYS A 173 -7.90 -7.99 6.22
CA LYS A 173 -7.54 -8.33 7.61
C LYS A 173 -6.11 -8.84 7.78
N THR A 174 -5.57 -9.55 6.79
CA THR A 174 -4.18 -10.04 6.82
C THR A 174 -3.15 -8.92 6.80
N HIS A 175 -3.53 -7.73 6.33
CA HIS A 175 -2.70 -6.53 6.30
C HIS A 175 -2.87 -5.64 7.53
N LYS A 176 -3.91 -5.86 8.36
CA LYS A 176 -4.30 -4.97 9.47
C LYS A 176 -3.16 -4.60 10.42
N SER A 177 -2.40 -5.59 10.90
CA SER A 177 -1.33 -5.37 11.86
C SER A 177 -0.16 -4.59 11.25
N CYS A 178 0.25 -4.94 10.03
CA CYS A 178 1.28 -4.21 9.27
C CYS A 178 0.86 -2.77 8.99
N ALA A 179 -0.36 -2.56 8.49
CA ALA A 179 -0.91 -1.23 8.22
C ALA A 179 -0.96 -0.37 9.48
N SER A 180 -1.45 -0.94 10.58
CA SER A 180 -1.52 -0.25 11.87
C SER A 180 -0.14 0.19 12.37
N LEU A 181 0.90 -0.63 12.16
CA LEU A 181 2.27 -0.28 12.53
C LEU A 181 2.84 0.82 11.62
N CYS A 182 2.57 0.77 10.32
CA CYS A 182 3.00 1.81 9.37
C CYS A 182 2.35 3.16 9.70
N ILE A 183 1.03 3.18 9.87
CA ILE A 183 0.26 4.38 10.21
C ILE A 183 0.69 4.94 11.57
N ARG A 184 0.91 4.07 12.57
CA ARG A 184 1.46 4.48 13.87
C ARG A 184 2.84 5.12 13.75
N GLY A 185 3.65 4.66 12.80
CA GLY A 185 4.95 5.20 12.46
C GLY A 185 4.91 6.50 11.65
N GLY A 186 3.73 6.98 11.25
CA GLY A 186 3.57 8.22 10.47
C GLY A 186 3.47 8.03 8.97
N ILE A 187 3.34 6.79 8.47
CA ILE A 187 2.99 6.56 7.06
C ILE A 187 1.56 7.06 6.82
N PRO A 188 1.30 7.84 5.76
CA PRO A 188 -0.03 8.37 5.50
C PRO A 188 -1.05 7.23 5.33
N PRO A 189 -2.12 7.21 6.14
CA PRO A 189 -3.29 6.37 5.89
C PRO A 189 -4.00 6.83 4.62
N ALA A 190 -4.53 5.89 3.85
CA ALA A 190 -5.38 6.17 2.72
C ALA A 190 -6.65 5.34 2.77
N PHE A 191 -7.74 5.90 2.24
CA PHE A 191 -9.00 5.23 2.04
C PHE A 191 -9.08 4.71 0.62
N PHE A 192 -9.20 3.40 0.51
CA PHE A 192 -9.29 2.68 -0.74
C PHE A 192 -10.73 2.25 -0.96
N VAL A 193 -11.32 2.77 -2.03
CA VAL A 193 -12.69 2.48 -2.44
C VAL A 193 -12.69 1.67 -3.72
N ARG A 194 -13.73 0.84 -3.84
CA ARG A 194 -13.96 0.04 -5.03
C ARG A 194 -15.44 0.00 -5.31
N ASP A 195 -15.82 0.34 -6.54
CA ASP A 195 -17.21 0.30 -6.96
C ASP A 195 -17.64 -1.10 -7.43
N ARG A 196 -18.90 -1.25 -7.84
CA ARG A 196 -19.45 -2.52 -8.35
C ARG A 196 -18.91 -2.92 -9.72
N LYS A 197 -18.27 -2.00 -10.45
CA LYS A 197 -17.63 -2.21 -11.75
C LYS A 197 -16.12 -2.46 -11.62
N ASP A 198 -15.65 -2.69 -10.39
CA ASP A 198 -14.23 -2.89 -10.05
C ASP A 198 -13.34 -1.66 -10.32
N GLN A 199 -13.94 -0.47 -10.47
CA GLN A 199 -13.20 0.78 -10.50
C GLN A 199 -12.73 1.12 -9.09
N THR A 200 -11.47 1.54 -8.99
CA THR A 200 -10.84 1.82 -7.70
C THR A 200 -10.38 3.26 -7.60
N ALA A 201 -10.50 3.85 -6.42
CA ALA A 201 -9.86 5.12 -6.10
C ALA A 201 -9.12 5.02 -4.76
N LEU A 202 -8.04 5.79 -4.65
CA LEU A 202 -7.27 5.94 -3.43
C LEU A 202 -7.26 7.42 -3.04
N MET A 203 -7.63 7.70 -1.80
CA MET A 203 -7.63 9.05 -1.25
C MET A 203 -6.83 9.07 0.05
N ILE A 204 -5.91 10.01 0.21
CA ILE A 204 -5.14 10.17 1.44
C ILE A 204 -6.06 10.77 2.51
N MET A 205 -6.11 10.15 3.69
CA MET A 205 -7.05 10.56 4.74
C MET A 205 -6.53 11.79 5.48
N THR A 206 -7.36 12.83 5.58
CA THR A 206 -7.07 14.06 6.35
C THR A 206 -8.27 14.45 7.22
N SER A 207 -8.04 15.32 8.19
CA SER A 207 -9.10 15.93 9.00
C SER A 207 -8.77 17.39 9.26
N GLY A 208 -9.54 18.30 8.66
CA GLY A 208 -9.34 19.74 8.79
C GLY A 208 -8.00 20.21 8.20
N GLY A 209 -7.53 19.54 7.14
CA GLY A 209 -6.24 19.85 6.50
C GLY A 209 -5.01 19.24 7.18
N TYR A 210 -5.19 18.50 8.28
CA TYR A 210 -4.11 17.80 8.99
C TYR A 210 -4.19 16.29 8.76
N GLY A 211 -3.06 15.60 8.90
CA GLY A 211 -3.04 14.14 8.92
C GLY A 211 -3.69 13.55 10.17
N HIS A 212 -4.47 12.47 10.02
CA HIS A 212 -5.08 11.76 11.15
C HIS A 212 -4.09 11.06 12.09
N ASN A 213 -2.87 10.80 11.63
CA ASN A 213 -1.87 10.03 12.36
C ASN A 213 -2.46 8.73 12.97
N LYS A 214 -2.48 8.63 14.30
CA LYS A 214 -2.87 7.41 15.03
C LYS A 214 -4.38 7.28 15.24
N ASP A 215 -5.17 8.28 14.89
CA ASP A 215 -6.60 8.31 15.24
C ASP A 215 -7.43 7.33 14.41
N LEU A 216 -6.92 6.92 13.24
CA LEU A 216 -7.57 5.93 12.39
C LEU A 216 -7.25 4.48 12.76
N LEU A 217 -6.30 4.23 13.67
CA LEU A 217 -5.88 2.87 14.03
C LEU A 217 -7.04 1.91 14.38
N PRO A 218 -8.13 2.34 15.06
CA PRO A 218 -9.26 1.45 15.32
C PRO A 218 -9.96 0.93 14.07
N TYR A 219 -9.90 1.65 12.95
CA TYR A 219 -10.65 1.39 11.72
C TYR A 219 -9.80 0.77 10.61
N VAL A 220 -8.48 0.70 10.79
CA VAL A 220 -7.54 0.14 9.81
C VAL A 220 -7.95 -1.28 9.43
N ALA A 221 -7.99 -1.52 8.13
CA ALA A 221 -8.34 -2.79 7.50
C ALA A 221 -9.72 -3.37 7.86
N ASP A 222 -10.61 -2.52 8.39
CA ASP A 222 -12.03 -2.85 8.55
C ASP A 222 -12.81 -2.27 7.37
N PRO A 223 -13.87 -2.95 6.90
CA PRO A 223 -14.86 -2.34 6.03
C PRO A 223 -15.51 -1.15 6.74
N VAL A 224 -15.46 0.03 6.12
CA VAL A 224 -16.02 1.26 6.68
C VAL A 224 -16.76 2.07 5.62
N SER A 225 -17.75 2.83 6.08
CA SER A 225 -18.38 3.94 5.37
C SER A 225 -17.82 5.25 5.91
N ILE A 226 -17.37 6.14 5.03
CA ILE A 226 -16.83 7.46 5.38
C ILE A 226 -17.62 8.53 4.64
N THR A 227 -18.05 9.56 5.37
CA THR A 227 -18.61 10.79 4.77
C THR A 227 -17.61 11.93 4.93
N GLY A 228 -17.31 12.62 3.83
CA GLY A 228 -16.31 13.70 3.85
C GLY A 228 -16.16 14.41 2.51
N LYS A 229 -15.13 15.26 2.43
CA LYS A 229 -14.81 16.07 1.26
C LYS A 229 -13.65 15.48 0.48
N VAL A 230 -13.87 15.15 -0.79
CA VAL A 230 -12.78 14.81 -1.70
C VAL A 230 -12.12 16.11 -2.13
N GLN A 231 -10.80 16.19 -1.94
CA GLN A 231 -9.98 17.32 -2.36
C GLN A 231 -8.90 16.85 -3.32
N ARG A 232 -8.44 17.74 -4.20
CA ARG A 232 -7.27 17.54 -5.05
C ARG A 232 -6.12 18.36 -4.50
N LEU A 233 -4.98 17.72 -4.27
CA LEU A 233 -3.72 18.36 -3.92
C LEU A 233 -2.67 17.99 -4.98
N GLY A 234 -2.55 18.83 -6.00
CA GLY A 234 -1.75 18.51 -7.18
C GLY A 234 -2.32 17.30 -7.92
N ASP A 235 -1.57 16.21 -7.96
CA ASP A 235 -1.89 14.94 -8.63
C ASP A 235 -2.40 13.84 -7.67
N ILE A 236 -2.56 14.14 -6.37
CA ILE A 236 -3.16 13.21 -5.40
C ILE A 236 -4.57 13.66 -4.99
N LEU A 237 -5.38 12.69 -4.58
CA LEU A 237 -6.68 12.92 -3.95
C LEU A 237 -6.54 12.80 -2.43
N LEU A 238 -7.19 13.72 -1.72
CA LEU A 238 -7.38 13.67 -0.28
C LEU A 238 -8.86 13.38 0.02
N LEU A 239 -9.13 12.73 1.15
CA LEU A 239 -10.47 12.65 1.74
C LEU A 239 -10.41 13.29 3.12
N ASP A 240 -10.98 14.49 3.22
CA ASP A 240 -11.06 15.24 4.46
C ASP A 240 -12.34 14.85 5.22
N ALA A 241 -12.17 14.12 6.33
CA ALA A 241 -13.26 13.60 7.14
C ALA A 241 -12.81 13.46 8.61
N PRO A 242 -13.57 13.97 9.60
CA PRO A 242 -13.25 13.71 10.99
C PRO A 242 -13.51 12.24 11.33
N VAL A 243 -12.88 11.73 12.39
CA VAL A 243 -13.06 10.34 12.85
C VAL A 243 -14.53 10.02 13.17
N SER A 244 -15.29 11.02 13.63
CA SER A 244 -16.73 10.90 13.91
C SER A 244 -17.58 10.61 12.68
N ALA A 245 -17.05 10.82 11.46
CA ALA A 245 -17.74 10.55 10.20
C ALA A 245 -17.47 9.13 9.66
N ILE A 246 -16.76 8.29 10.43
CA ILE A 246 -16.39 6.92 10.05
C ILE A 246 -17.30 5.92 10.77
N THR A 247 -17.94 5.03 10.01
CA THR A 247 -18.80 3.96 10.52
C THR A 247 -18.30 2.60 10.02
N ARG A 248 -18.18 1.61 10.90
CA ARG A 248 -17.87 0.22 10.48
C ARG A 248 -19.09 -0.43 9.82
N LEU A 249 -18.86 -1.21 8.76
CA LEU A 249 -19.88 -1.97 8.04
C LEU A 249 -19.99 -3.42 8.56
#